data_AF-A0A929TET2-F1
#
_entry.id   AF-A0A929TET2-F1
#
_cell.length_a   1.000
_cell.length_b   1.000
_cell.length_c   1.000
_cell.angle_alpha   90.00
_cell.angle_beta   90.00
_cell.angle_gamma   90.00
#
_symmetry.space_group_name_H-M   'P 1'
#
loop_
_entity.id
_entity.type
_entity.pdbx_description
1 polymer ?
#
loop_
_entity_poly.entity_id
_entity_poly.type
_entity_poly.pdbx_seq_one_letter_code
_entity_poly.pdbx_strand_id
1 'polypeptide(L)'
;PCDTLLLSTGLIPENELSRGAGVSLNPVTGGPFVDESLQTSVPGIFACGNVLHVHDLVDNVSAEAKTAGEQAAAYIRALPNSPTEGNDSTPGVRLCAGRGVRYTVPSTLRTDRMPEVLHVFFRADNVYRPGTIQVTFNGEPFFQRAKKIITPGEMEQVLLQKKDLVARTDLTEITISIRNDIQNEA
;
A
#
# COMPACT_ATOMS: atom_id res chain seq x y z
N PRO A 1 -15.16 -32.22 26.58
CA PRO A 1 -16.38 -31.39 26.49
C PRO A 1 -16.14 -30.01 27.12
N CYS A 2 -16.50 -28.94 26.43
CA CYS A 2 -16.51 -27.57 26.95
C CYS A 2 -17.91 -26.99 26.82
N ASP A 3 -18.31 -26.12 27.75
CA ASP A 3 -19.64 -25.49 27.72
C ASP A 3 -19.71 -24.31 26.73
N THR A 4 -18.55 -23.69 26.45
CA THR A 4 -18.41 -22.58 25.48
C THR A 4 -17.00 -22.60 24.86
N LEU A 5 -16.92 -22.33 23.55
CA LEU A 5 -15.68 -22.13 22.81
C LEU A 5 -15.63 -20.69 22.26
N LEU A 6 -14.56 -19.96 22.58
CA LEU A 6 -14.26 -18.64 22.00
C LEU A 6 -13.03 -18.78 21.09
N LEU A 7 -13.19 -18.41 19.81
CA LEU A 7 -12.11 -18.42 18.83
C LEU A 7 -11.71 -16.98 18.48
N SER A 8 -10.48 -16.60 18.85
CA SER A 8 -9.88 -15.31 18.50
C SER A 8 -8.85 -15.49 17.38
N THR A 9 -9.30 -15.91 16.19
CA THR A 9 -8.45 -16.37 15.07
C THR A 9 -7.95 -15.26 14.14
N GLY A 10 -7.99 -14.01 14.59
CA GLY A 10 -7.62 -12.85 13.77
C GLY A 10 -8.69 -12.48 12.73
N LEU A 11 -8.50 -11.33 12.08
CA LEU A 11 -9.38 -10.82 11.04
C LEU A 11 -8.76 -11.11 9.66
N ILE A 12 -9.58 -11.66 8.75
CA ILE A 12 -9.22 -11.83 7.34
C ILE A 12 -10.19 -10.99 6.51
N PRO A 13 -9.72 -10.24 5.50
CA PRO A 13 -10.59 -9.50 4.61
C PRO A 13 -11.60 -10.41 3.88
N GLU A 14 -12.88 -10.04 3.90
CA GLU A 14 -13.92 -10.66 3.06
C GLU A 14 -13.93 -9.93 1.71
N ASN A 15 -13.65 -10.64 0.63
CA ASN A 15 -13.51 -10.06 -0.71
C ASN A 15 -14.27 -10.83 -1.79
N GLU A 16 -15.38 -11.50 -1.45
CA GLU A 16 -16.18 -12.24 -2.44
C GLU A 16 -16.84 -11.30 -3.44
N LEU A 17 -17.33 -10.13 -2.98
CA LEU A 17 -17.86 -9.09 -3.88
C LEU A 17 -16.78 -8.51 -4.80
N SER A 18 -15.60 -8.25 -4.26
CA SER A 18 -14.45 -7.78 -5.05
C SER A 18 -14.09 -8.80 -6.14
N ARG A 19 -14.06 -10.09 -5.79
CA ARG A 19 -13.81 -11.19 -6.73
C ARG A 19 -14.91 -11.27 -7.80
N GLY A 20 -16.17 -11.18 -7.40
CA GLY A 20 -17.32 -11.17 -8.32
C GLY A 20 -17.30 -9.99 -9.29
N ALA A 21 -16.72 -8.86 -8.88
CA ALA A 21 -16.53 -7.67 -9.72
C ALA A 21 -15.28 -7.73 -10.62
N GLY A 22 -14.47 -8.80 -10.54
CA GLY A 22 -13.24 -8.95 -11.34
C GLY A 22 -12.04 -8.17 -10.80
N VAL A 23 -12.07 -7.74 -9.53
CA VAL A 23 -10.96 -7.03 -8.89
C VAL A 23 -9.80 -7.99 -8.63
N SER A 24 -8.59 -7.56 -9.03
CA SER A 24 -7.35 -8.27 -8.73
C SER A 24 -7.02 -8.18 -7.24
N LEU A 25 -6.81 -9.32 -6.58
CA LEU A 25 -6.50 -9.39 -5.16
C LEU A 25 -5.02 -9.66 -4.91
N ASN A 26 -4.48 -9.01 -3.89
CA ASN A 26 -3.15 -9.29 -3.36
C ASN A 26 -3.19 -10.61 -2.56
N PRO A 27 -2.41 -11.64 -2.94
CA PRO A 27 -2.46 -12.95 -2.29
C PRO A 27 -1.96 -12.93 -0.84
N VAL A 28 -1.20 -11.90 -0.45
CA VAL A 28 -0.64 -11.77 0.90
C VAL A 28 -1.64 -11.12 1.86
N THR A 29 -2.35 -10.08 1.43
CA THR A 29 -3.34 -9.39 2.27
C THR A 29 -4.72 -10.02 2.16
N GLY A 30 -5.04 -10.65 1.03
CA GLY A 30 -6.39 -11.09 0.68
C GLY A 30 -7.31 -9.95 0.21
N GLY A 31 -6.81 -8.72 0.18
CA GLY A 31 -7.54 -7.52 -0.28
C GLY A 31 -7.18 -7.08 -1.69
N PRO A 32 -7.89 -6.09 -2.27
CA PRO A 32 -7.61 -5.57 -3.60
C PRO A 32 -6.19 -5.00 -3.76
N PHE A 33 -5.62 -5.15 -4.95
CA PHE A 33 -4.55 -4.24 -5.37
C PHE A 33 -5.14 -2.87 -5.64
N VAL A 34 -4.48 -1.83 -5.16
CA VAL A 34 -4.88 -0.43 -5.40
C VAL A 34 -3.71 0.46 -5.77
N ASP A 35 -4.03 1.54 -6.47
CA ASP A 35 -3.12 2.65 -6.77
C ASP A 35 -3.13 3.74 -5.67
N GLU A 36 -2.41 4.84 -5.89
CA GLU A 36 -2.33 5.98 -4.97
C GLU A 36 -3.66 6.68 -4.67
N SER A 37 -4.65 6.49 -5.54
CA SER A 37 -6.01 6.99 -5.39
C SER A 37 -6.92 5.98 -4.70
N LEU A 38 -6.39 4.83 -4.25
CA LEU A 38 -7.14 3.70 -3.71
C LEU A 38 -8.11 3.07 -4.73
N GLN A 39 -7.90 3.31 -6.02
CA GLN A 39 -8.67 2.69 -7.10
C GLN A 39 -8.12 1.28 -7.34
N THR A 40 -9.04 0.33 -7.48
CA THR A 40 -8.69 -1.07 -7.75
C THR A 40 -8.33 -1.28 -9.23
N SER A 41 -8.00 -2.52 -9.62
CA SER A 41 -7.81 -2.87 -11.03
C SER A 41 -9.06 -2.67 -11.90
N VAL A 42 -10.24 -2.47 -11.31
CA VAL A 42 -11.48 -2.19 -12.03
C VAL A 42 -11.78 -0.68 -11.90
N PRO A 43 -11.77 0.08 -13.02
CA PRO A 43 -12.06 1.51 -12.99
C PRO A 43 -13.40 1.82 -12.34
N GLY A 44 -13.42 2.85 -11.50
CA GLY A 44 -14.60 3.27 -10.74
C GLY A 44 -14.86 2.48 -9.45
N ILE A 45 -14.12 1.39 -9.20
CA ILE A 45 -14.17 0.65 -7.93
C ILE A 45 -12.98 1.05 -7.06
N PHE A 46 -13.26 1.52 -5.85
CA PHE A 46 -12.28 1.95 -4.86
C PHE A 46 -12.39 1.07 -3.61
N ALA A 47 -11.26 0.83 -2.93
CA ALA A 47 -11.21 -0.01 -1.74
C ALA A 47 -10.46 0.69 -0.60
N CYS A 48 -10.93 0.52 0.64
CA CYS A 48 -10.33 1.10 1.83
C CYS A 48 -10.74 0.30 3.08
N GLY A 49 -10.04 0.54 4.20
CA GLY A 49 -10.27 -0.13 5.47
C GLY A 49 -9.83 -1.60 5.45
N ASN A 50 -10.42 -2.38 6.35
CA ASN A 50 -9.99 -3.76 6.58
C ASN A 50 -10.29 -4.72 5.42
N VAL A 51 -11.10 -4.32 4.43
CA VAL A 51 -11.26 -5.10 3.20
C VAL A 51 -10.02 -5.00 2.29
N LEU A 52 -9.28 -3.90 2.39
CA LEU A 52 -8.04 -3.67 1.65
C LEU A 52 -6.83 -4.30 2.35
N HIS A 53 -6.64 -3.92 3.61
CA HIS A 53 -5.65 -4.49 4.51
C HIS A 53 -6.02 -4.20 5.95
N VAL A 54 -5.65 -5.11 6.87
CA VAL A 54 -6.05 -4.98 8.28
C VAL A 54 -5.24 -3.88 8.96
N HIS A 55 -5.97 -2.82 9.33
CA HIS A 55 -5.44 -1.70 10.10
C HIS A 55 -5.46 -1.99 11.60
N ASP A 56 -4.46 -1.46 12.31
CA ASP A 56 -4.37 -1.59 13.76
C ASP A 56 -5.32 -0.63 14.50
N LEU A 57 -5.59 0.54 13.91
CA LEU A 57 -6.36 1.63 14.53
C LEU A 57 -7.52 2.06 13.62
N VAL A 58 -8.67 2.35 14.25
CA VAL A 58 -9.86 2.87 13.56
C VAL A 58 -9.62 4.23 12.90
N ASP A 59 -8.70 5.03 13.45
CA ASP A 59 -8.32 6.32 12.88
C ASP A 59 -7.73 6.16 11.47
N ASN A 60 -6.90 5.14 11.26
CA ASN A 60 -6.31 4.86 9.95
C ASN A 60 -7.39 4.41 8.96
N VAL A 61 -8.32 3.53 9.40
CA VAL A 61 -9.47 3.11 8.59
C VAL A 61 -10.31 4.31 8.16
N SER A 62 -10.56 5.25 9.07
CA SER A 62 -11.37 6.43 8.81
C SER A 62 -10.69 7.41 7.85
N ALA A 63 -9.37 7.61 8.01
CA ALA A 63 -8.57 8.44 7.12
C ALA A 63 -8.50 7.86 5.71
N GLU A 64 -8.23 6.55 5.58
CA GLU A 64 -8.18 5.86 4.28
C GLU A 64 -9.55 5.89 3.58
N ALA A 65 -10.65 5.69 4.33
CA ALA A 65 -12.00 5.78 3.79
C ALA A 65 -12.36 7.19 3.30
N LYS A 66 -11.93 8.23 4.02
CA LYS A 66 -12.10 9.62 3.57
C LYS A 66 -11.37 9.84 2.23
N THR A 67 -10.11 9.41 2.13
CA THR A 67 -9.35 9.52 0.88
C THR A 67 -10.00 8.76 -0.26
N ALA A 68 -10.45 7.52 -0.05
CA ALA A 68 -11.15 6.75 -1.08
C ALA A 68 -12.42 7.45 -1.57
N GLY A 69 -13.20 8.04 -0.65
CA GLY A 69 -14.39 8.81 -0.99
C GLY A 69 -14.08 10.06 -1.82
N GLU A 70 -13.04 10.82 -1.45
CA GLU A 70 -12.59 12.00 -2.21
C GLU A 70 -12.13 11.62 -3.63
N GLN A 71 -11.40 10.51 -3.77
CA GLN A 71 -10.91 10.01 -5.05
C GLN A 71 -12.04 9.47 -5.93
N ALA A 72 -13.01 8.76 -5.36
CA ALA A 72 -14.21 8.34 -6.07
C ALA A 72 -15.03 9.54 -6.59
N ALA A 73 -15.18 10.59 -5.77
CA ALA A 73 -15.85 11.81 -6.18
C ALA A 73 -15.08 12.55 -7.29
N ALA A 74 -13.75 12.61 -7.20
CA ALA A 74 -12.89 13.19 -8.23
C ALA A 74 -12.99 12.40 -9.55
N TYR A 75 -12.98 11.07 -9.47
CA TYR A 75 -13.16 10.19 -10.63
C TYR A 75 -14.46 10.49 -11.37
N ILE A 76 -15.60 10.55 -10.66
CA ILE A 76 -16.90 10.84 -11.28
C ILE A 76 -16.94 12.23 -11.91
N ARG A 77 -16.34 13.23 -11.28
CA ARG A 77 -16.26 14.60 -11.83
C ARG A 77 -15.37 14.70 -13.07
N ALA A 78 -14.36 13.83 -13.15
CA ALA A 78 -13.44 13.75 -14.28
C ALA A 78 -13.98 12.92 -15.44
N LEU A 79 -15.05 12.13 -15.25
CA LEU A 79 -15.72 11.42 -16.34
C LEU A 79 -16.26 12.45 -17.34
N PRO A 80 -15.77 12.48 -18.59
CA PRO A 80 -16.37 13.31 -19.63
C PRO A 80 -17.79 12.79 -19.90
N ASN A 81 -18.69 13.69 -20.29
CA ASN A 81 -19.93 13.29 -20.94
C ASN A 81 -19.58 12.63 -22.30
N SER A 82 -19.30 11.32 -22.33
CA SER A 82 -18.88 10.48 -23.48
C SER A 82 -17.36 10.42 -23.78
N PRO A 83 -16.87 9.36 -24.47
CA PRO A 83 -15.57 8.73 -24.24
C PRO A 83 -14.44 9.49 -24.93
N THR A 84 -13.76 10.34 -24.18
CA THR A 84 -12.37 10.66 -24.48
C THR A 84 -11.53 9.83 -23.55
N GLU A 85 -10.80 8.89 -24.14
CA GLU A 85 -9.70 8.14 -23.52
C GLU A 85 -8.85 9.15 -22.73
N GLY A 86 -9.05 9.17 -21.41
CA GLY A 86 -8.24 9.97 -20.51
C GLY A 86 -6.82 9.50 -20.69
N ASN A 87 -5.99 10.37 -21.26
CA ASN A 87 -4.61 10.05 -21.61
C ASN A 87 -3.85 9.69 -20.34
N ASP A 88 -3.77 8.39 -20.06
CA ASP A 88 -2.97 7.73 -19.02
C ASP A 88 -1.48 7.79 -19.38
N SER A 89 -1.01 8.98 -19.80
CA SER A 89 0.32 9.18 -20.39
C SER A 89 1.46 9.13 -19.38
N THR A 90 1.16 9.10 -18.07
CA THR A 90 2.18 8.96 -17.02
C THR A 90 2.38 7.48 -16.70
N PRO A 91 3.59 6.91 -16.92
CA PRO A 91 3.88 5.54 -16.56
C PRO A 91 3.61 5.27 -15.08
N GLY A 92 2.94 4.16 -14.76
CA GLY A 92 2.77 3.73 -13.38
C GLY A 92 4.09 3.27 -12.78
N VAL A 93 4.40 3.76 -11.58
CA VAL A 93 5.54 3.32 -10.76
C VAL A 93 5.05 2.22 -9.83
N ARG A 94 5.76 1.09 -9.79
CA ARG A 94 5.43 -0.02 -8.88
C ARG A 94 5.97 0.24 -7.48
N LEU A 95 5.16 -0.06 -6.47
CA LEU A 95 5.60 -0.14 -5.08
C LEU A 95 5.82 -1.61 -4.72
N CYS A 96 7.07 -1.96 -4.47
CA CYS A 96 7.50 -3.33 -4.28
C CYS A 96 7.86 -3.60 -2.81
N ALA A 97 7.33 -4.71 -2.30
CA ALA A 97 7.76 -5.28 -1.04
C ALA A 97 9.09 -6.02 -1.24
N GLY A 98 10.18 -5.43 -0.77
CA GLY A 98 11.50 -6.05 -0.76
C GLY A 98 11.70 -6.97 0.44
N ARG A 99 12.95 -7.37 0.69
CA ARG A 99 13.31 -8.20 1.84
C ARG A 99 12.76 -7.59 3.14
N GLY A 100 12.10 -8.41 3.94
CA GLY A 100 11.58 -8.01 5.24
C GLY A 100 10.21 -7.35 5.23
N VAL A 101 9.64 -7.11 4.05
CA VAL A 101 8.31 -6.50 3.88
C VAL A 101 7.37 -7.51 3.22
N ARG A 102 6.15 -7.64 3.75
CA ARG A 102 5.16 -8.59 3.23
C ARG A 102 4.40 -8.07 2.01
N TYR A 103 4.05 -6.79 2.05
CA TYR A 103 3.25 -6.10 1.04
C TYR A 103 3.37 -4.58 1.24
N THR A 104 2.98 -3.80 0.24
CA THR A 104 2.81 -2.35 0.35
C THR A 104 1.40 -1.95 -0.11
N VAL A 105 0.83 -0.96 0.56
CA VAL A 105 -0.42 -0.30 0.16
C VAL A 105 -0.14 1.21 0.07
N PRO A 106 -0.32 1.84 -1.10
CA PRO A 106 -0.73 1.24 -2.37
C PRO A 106 0.35 0.35 -3.01
N SER A 107 0.00 -0.35 -4.08
CA SER A 107 0.93 -1.26 -4.81
C SER A 107 1.44 -0.65 -6.11
N THR A 108 0.78 0.40 -6.60
CA THR A 108 1.25 1.23 -7.70
C THR A 108 1.04 2.70 -7.35
N LEU A 109 1.80 3.58 -7.97
CA LEU A 109 1.54 5.02 -7.90
C LEU A 109 1.71 5.66 -9.28
N ARG A 110 0.94 6.69 -9.55
CA ARG A 110 1.20 7.64 -10.64
C ARG A 110 1.51 9.02 -10.08
N THR A 111 2.62 9.60 -10.53
CA THR A 111 3.17 10.83 -9.94
C THR A 111 2.33 12.07 -10.25
N ASP A 112 1.56 12.06 -11.34
CA ASP A 112 0.63 13.12 -11.71
C ASP A 112 -0.60 13.16 -10.78
N ARG A 113 -1.11 11.98 -10.39
CA ARG A 113 -2.32 11.80 -9.57
C ARG A 113 -2.06 11.72 -8.07
N MET A 114 -0.84 11.40 -7.65
CA MET A 114 -0.52 11.31 -6.22
C MET A 114 -0.71 12.64 -5.48
N PRO A 115 -1.08 12.60 -4.19
CA PRO A 115 -1.06 13.77 -3.31
C PRO A 115 0.38 14.28 -3.08
N GLU A 116 0.51 15.48 -2.49
CA GLU A 116 1.82 16.05 -2.14
C GLU A 116 2.66 15.12 -1.26
N VAL A 117 2.00 14.39 -0.36
CA VAL A 117 2.60 13.36 0.48
C VAL A 117 1.76 12.09 0.36
N LEU A 118 2.35 11.01 -0.15
CA LEU A 118 1.75 9.69 -0.19
C LEU A 118 2.24 8.86 0.99
N HIS A 119 1.29 8.33 1.75
CA HIS A 119 1.54 7.33 2.79
C HIS A 119 1.59 5.96 2.15
N VAL A 120 2.73 5.26 2.29
CA VAL A 120 2.84 3.86 1.87
C VAL A 120 2.91 3.01 3.13
N PHE A 121 1.84 2.27 3.38
CA PHE A 121 1.73 1.34 4.49
C PHE A 121 2.31 -0.02 4.14
N PHE A 122 2.89 -0.69 5.12
CA PHE A 122 3.40 -2.04 4.96
C PHE A 122 3.45 -2.78 6.30
N ARG A 123 3.59 -4.11 6.23
CA ARG A 123 3.89 -4.95 7.39
C ARG A 123 5.22 -5.67 7.22
N ALA A 124 5.95 -5.79 8.32
CA ALA A 124 7.13 -6.62 8.37
C ALA A 124 6.78 -8.11 8.28
N ASP A 125 7.69 -8.91 7.72
CA ASP A 125 7.54 -10.37 7.64
C ASP A 125 7.98 -11.09 8.94
N ASN A 126 8.84 -10.45 9.73
CA ASN A 126 9.43 -10.98 10.94
C ASN A 126 9.74 -9.86 11.94
N VAL A 127 10.26 -10.22 13.10
CA VAL A 127 10.77 -9.27 14.10
C VAL A 127 12.21 -8.88 13.77
N TYR A 128 12.47 -7.59 13.65
CA TYR A 128 13.80 -7.01 13.38
C TYR A 128 14.26 -6.18 14.59
N ARG A 129 15.45 -6.47 15.15
CA ARG A 129 15.99 -5.84 16.37
C ARG A 129 17.53 -5.79 16.37
N PRO A 130 18.17 -4.62 16.16
CA PRO A 130 17.59 -3.42 15.55
C PRO A 130 17.29 -3.66 14.06
N GLY A 131 16.35 -2.89 13.51
CA GLY A 131 15.96 -2.98 12.11
C GLY A 131 15.99 -1.61 11.42
N THR A 132 16.45 -1.58 10.17
CA THR A 132 16.48 -0.38 9.33
C THR A 132 15.53 -0.54 8.16
N ILE A 133 14.53 0.33 8.08
CA ILE A 133 13.65 0.47 6.92
C ILE A 133 14.43 1.23 5.85
N GLN A 134 14.47 0.70 4.63
CA GLN A 134 15.10 1.33 3.48
C GLN A 134 14.12 1.47 2.33
N VAL A 135 14.15 2.62 1.67
CA VAL A 135 13.46 2.90 0.42
C VAL A 135 14.50 3.07 -0.68
N THR A 136 14.33 2.37 -1.79
CA THR A 136 15.15 2.52 -3.00
C THR A 136 14.31 2.89 -4.21
N PHE A 137 14.85 3.72 -5.09
CA PHE A 137 14.25 4.08 -6.38
C PHE A 137 15.05 3.40 -7.49
N ASN A 138 14.42 2.51 -8.26
CA ASN A 138 15.11 1.67 -9.26
C ASN A 138 16.38 0.97 -8.70
N GLY A 139 16.36 0.57 -7.43
CA GLY A 139 17.50 -0.05 -6.73
C GLY A 139 18.48 0.94 -6.06
N GLU A 140 18.45 2.22 -6.41
CA GLU A 140 19.30 3.25 -5.79
C GLU A 140 18.75 3.70 -4.43
N PRO A 141 19.58 3.78 -3.37
CA PRO A 141 19.14 4.24 -2.05
C PRO A 141 18.55 5.65 -2.08
N PHE A 142 17.31 5.78 -1.60
CA PHE A 142 16.65 7.08 -1.44
C PHE A 142 16.62 7.52 0.02
N PHE A 143 16.15 6.62 0.90
CA PHE A 143 15.93 6.95 2.30
C PHE A 143 16.14 5.71 3.18
N GLN A 144 16.59 5.94 4.41
CA GLN A 144 16.66 4.90 5.44
C GLN A 144 16.27 5.45 6.81
N ARG A 145 15.62 4.60 7.64
CA ARG A 145 15.23 4.90 9.01
C ARG A 145 15.45 3.71 9.91
N ALA A 146 16.36 3.86 10.86
CA ALA A 146 16.58 2.86 11.90
C ALA A 146 15.47 2.90 12.96
N LYS A 147 15.06 1.73 13.44
CA LYS A 147 14.16 1.53 14.59
C LYS A 147 14.77 0.49 15.52
N LYS A 148 14.56 0.67 16.82
CA LYS A 148 14.99 -0.30 17.85
C LYS A 148 14.37 -1.68 17.65
N ILE A 149 13.14 -1.69 17.16
CA ILE A 149 12.35 -2.88 16.88
C ILE A 149 11.38 -2.58 15.74
N ILE A 150 11.18 -3.56 14.87
CA ILE A 150 10.06 -3.63 13.93
C ILE A 150 9.41 -5.00 14.11
N THR A 151 8.07 -5.06 14.17
CA THR A 151 7.35 -6.31 14.37
C THR A 151 6.26 -6.50 13.31
N PRO A 152 5.87 -7.75 12.98
CA PRO A 152 4.77 -8.00 12.05
C PRO A 152 3.40 -7.53 12.57
N GLY A 153 3.26 -7.42 13.89
CA GLY A 153 2.02 -7.04 14.56
C GLY A 153 1.68 -5.55 14.42
N GLU A 154 2.69 -4.71 14.15
CA GLU A 154 2.51 -3.27 13.96
C GLU A 154 2.58 -2.91 12.48
N MET A 155 1.67 -2.05 12.04
CA MET A 155 1.70 -1.44 10.72
C MET A 155 2.78 -0.35 10.67
N GLU A 156 3.65 -0.45 9.66
CA GLU A 156 4.67 0.56 9.38
C GLU A 156 4.25 1.45 8.22
N GLN A 157 4.86 2.63 8.13
CA GLN A 157 4.67 3.54 7.00
C GLN A 157 5.94 4.27 6.61
N VAL A 158 6.06 4.54 5.31
CA VAL A 158 6.98 5.54 4.75
C VAL A 158 6.19 6.64 4.06
N LEU A 159 6.76 7.84 4.04
CA LEU A 159 6.17 9.00 3.39
C LEU A 159 6.96 9.31 2.13
N LEU A 160 6.28 9.34 0.99
CA LEU A 160 6.86 9.73 -0.29
C LEU A 160 6.35 11.11 -0.68
N GLN A 161 7.25 12.06 -0.90
CA GLN A 161 6.86 13.40 -1.34
C GLN A 161 6.82 13.45 -2.87
N LYS A 162 5.77 14.07 -3.41
CA LYS A 162 5.60 14.24 -4.86
C LYS A 162 6.81 14.89 -5.52
N LYS A 163 7.38 15.92 -4.87
CA LYS A 163 8.57 16.64 -5.37
C LYS A 163 9.79 15.74 -5.58
N ASP A 164 9.95 14.68 -4.78
CA ASP A 164 11.10 13.79 -4.84
C ASP A 164 10.96 12.76 -5.98
N LEU A 165 9.72 12.56 -6.47
CA LEU A 165 9.35 11.59 -7.51
C LEU A 165 9.22 12.27 -8.88
N VAL A 166 8.64 13.47 -8.94
CA VAL A 166 8.42 14.20 -10.20
C VAL A 166 9.74 14.55 -10.91
N ALA A 167 10.83 14.71 -10.16
CA ALA A 167 12.17 14.93 -10.73
C ALA A 167 12.79 13.68 -11.39
N ARG A 168 12.15 12.50 -11.28
CA ARG A 168 12.67 11.21 -11.72
C ARG A 168 11.79 10.65 -12.84
N THR A 169 12.07 11.03 -14.07
CA THR A 169 11.27 10.62 -15.24
C THR A 169 11.46 9.16 -15.66
N ASP A 170 12.54 8.53 -15.20
CA ASP A 170 12.89 7.13 -15.44
C ASP A 170 12.48 6.20 -14.28
N LEU A 171 11.79 6.72 -13.27
CA LEU A 171 11.34 5.93 -12.13
C LEU A 171 10.29 4.92 -12.58
N THR A 172 10.56 3.64 -12.35
CA THR A 172 9.62 2.55 -12.66
C THR A 172 9.25 1.74 -11.42
N GLU A 173 10.11 1.78 -10.41
CA GLU A 173 9.97 0.96 -9.21
C GLU A 173 10.49 1.68 -7.96
N ILE A 174 9.74 1.56 -6.88
CA ILE A 174 10.13 1.95 -5.53
C ILE A 174 10.04 0.70 -4.66
N THR A 175 11.15 0.33 -4.03
CA THR A 175 11.20 -0.86 -3.18
C THR A 175 11.37 -0.47 -1.73
N ILE A 176 10.50 -0.99 -0.86
CA ILE A 176 10.61 -0.85 0.59
C ILE A 176 11.15 -2.17 1.15
N SER A 177 12.21 -2.10 1.93
CA SER A 177 12.84 -3.28 2.55
C SER A 177 13.23 -3.00 4.00
N ILE A 178 13.46 -4.07 4.77
CA ILE A 178 13.98 -4.02 6.13
C ILE A 178 15.29 -4.80 6.18
N ARG A 179 16.34 -4.17 6.69
CA ARG A 179 17.60 -4.83 7.03
C ARG A 179 17.70 -5.01 8.54
N ASN A 180 18.27 -6.14 8.98
CA ASN A 180 18.83 -6.21 10.32
C ASN A 180 20.19 -5.51 10.30
N ASP A 181 20.45 -4.65 11.27
CA ASP A 181 21.79 -4.02 11.38
C ASP A 181 22.83 -5.00 11.95
N ILE A 182 22.41 -6.21 12.31
CA ILE A 182 23.27 -7.35 12.62
C ILE A 182 23.45 -8.15 11.33
N GLN A 183 24.41 -7.75 10.49
CA GLN A 183 24.94 -8.66 9.48
C GLN A 183 25.81 -9.71 10.16
N ASN A 184 25.58 -10.97 9.79
CA ASN A 184 26.47 -12.10 10.06
C ASN A 184 27.92 -11.73 9.68
N GLU A 185 28.78 -11.64 10.69
CA GLU A 185 30.09 -12.28 10.59
C GLU A 185 29.84 -13.80 10.71
N ALA A 186 29.71 -14.49 9.57
CA ALA A 186 29.94 -15.92 9.42
C ALA A 186 30.03 -16.27 7.93
#